data_AF-A0A3A3H628-F1
#
_entry.id   AF-A0A3A3H628-F1
#
_cell.length_a   1.000
_cell.length_b   1.000
_cell.length_c   1.000
_cell.angle_alpha   90.00
_cell.angle_beta   90.00
_cell.angle_gamma   90.00
#
_symmetry.space_group_name_H-M   'P 1'
#
loop_
_entity.id
_entity.type
_entity.pdbx_description
1 polymer ?
#
loop_
_entity_poly.entity_id
_entity_poly.type
_entity_poly.pdbx_seq_one_letter_code
_entity_poly.pdbx_strand_id
1 'polypeptide(L)'
;MVQRTDDVHQLISFTIVFVAAVALNLKSAAIAASDGNWGESVGNLVFGPLVFFFGVYTIVFFAVRLVRGKDAVAAYSASRLNYIAAVVTLLGVLGAAANRI
;
A
#
# COMPACT_ATOMS: atom_id res chain seq x y z
N MET A 1 -0.45 24.98 -6.33
CA MET A 1 -1.66 24.46 -5.65
C MET A 1 -1.95 22.99 -5.97
N VAL A 2 -1.67 22.49 -7.19
CA VAL A 2 -1.90 21.07 -7.60
C VAL A 2 -1.11 20.04 -6.78
N GLN A 3 0.15 20.32 -6.46
CA GLN A 3 1.00 19.39 -5.69
C GLN A 3 0.43 19.08 -4.29
N ARG A 4 -0.15 20.09 -3.63
CA ARG A 4 -0.79 19.93 -2.30
C ARG A 4 -1.99 18.97 -2.33
N THR A 5 -2.75 18.93 -3.42
CA THR A 5 -3.88 18.01 -3.54
C THR A 5 -3.40 16.57 -3.76
N ASP A 6 -2.33 16.39 -4.53
CA ASP A 6 -1.75 15.06 -4.77
C ASP A 6 -1.19 14.45 -3.48
N ASP A 7 -0.52 15.25 -2.64
CA ASP A 7 -0.02 14.85 -1.32
C ASP A 7 -1.17 14.36 -0.39
N VAL A 8 -2.32 15.04 -0.43
CA VAL A 8 -3.49 14.67 0.37
C VAL A 8 -4.10 13.35 -0.10
N HIS A 9 -4.20 13.12 -1.42
CA HIS A 9 -4.71 11.86 -1.95
C HIS A 9 -3.80 10.68 -1.61
N GLN A 10 -2.47 10.88 -1.71
CA GLN A 10 -1.50 9.86 -1.32
C GLN A 10 -1.61 9.52 0.17
N LEU A 11 -1.73 10.54 1.04
CA LEU A 11 -1.90 10.36 2.48
C LEU A 11 -3.17 9.57 2.80
N ILE A 12 -4.31 9.92 2.19
CA ILE A 12 -5.59 9.23 2.42
C ILE A 12 -5.52 7.77 1.93
N SER A 13 -5.04 7.55 0.70
CA SER A 13 -4.88 6.22 0.12
C SER A 13 -3.97 5.34 0.97
N PHE A 14 -2.82 5.86 1.39
CA PHE A 14 -1.91 5.16 2.27
C PHE A 14 -2.56 4.85 3.62
N THR A 15 -3.23 5.82 4.24
CA THR A 15 -3.86 5.64 5.56
C THR A 15 -4.90 4.51 5.54
N ILE A 16 -5.75 4.46 4.51
CA ILE A 16 -6.77 3.40 4.37
C ILE A 16 -6.11 2.02 4.25
N VAL A 17 -5.11 1.89 3.38
CA VAL A 17 -4.37 0.64 3.17
C VAL A 17 -3.64 0.23 4.43
N PHE A 18 -2.99 1.17 5.10
CA PHE A 18 -2.22 0.93 6.31
C PHE A 18 -3.11 0.42 7.44
N VAL A 19 -4.23 1.10 7.71
CA VAL A 19 -5.20 0.68 8.74
C VAL A 19 -5.74 -0.72 8.44
N ALA A 20 -6.12 -1.00 7.20
CA ALA A 20 -6.62 -2.32 6.81
C ALA A 20 -5.55 -3.40 7.00
N ALA A 21 -4.31 -3.14 6.56
CA ALA A 21 -3.23 -4.10 6.68
C ALA A 21 -2.83 -4.36 8.14
N VAL A 22 -2.79 -3.32 8.99
CA VAL A 22 -2.58 -3.46 10.43
C VAL A 22 -3.68 -4.31 11.06
N ALA A 23 -4.95 -4.02 10.76
CA ALA A 23 -6.08 -4.76 11.31
C ALA A 23 -6.03 -6.25 10.95
N LEU A 24 -5.65 -6.57 9.70
CA LEU A 24 -5.55 -7.95 9.21
C LEU A 24 -4.33 -8.70 9.75
N ASN A 25 -3.24 -8.00 10.09
CA ASN A 25 -2.01 -8.63 10.61
C ASN A 25 -1.92 -8.60 12.15
N LEU A 26 -2.87 -7.98 12.85
CA LEU A 26 -2.83 -7.74 14.30
C LEU A 26 -2.63 -9.02 15.12
N LYS A 27 -3.37 -10.08 14.80
CA LYS A 27 -3.30 -11.38 15.49
C LYS A 27 -1.92 -12.03 15.31
N SER A 28 -1.43 -12.09 14.08
CA SER A 28 -0.12 -12.67 13.77
C SER A 28 1.01 -11.88 14.45
N ALA A 29 0.94 -10.55 14.43
CA ALA A 29 1.91 -9.70 15.11
C ALA A 29 1.89 -9.86 16.64
N ALA A 30 0.71 -10.05 17.24
CA ALA A 30 0.58 -10.29 18.67
C ALA A 30 1.19 -11.64 19.10
N ILE A 31 0.98 -12.69 18.29
CA ILE A 31 1.61 -14.01 18.52
C ILE A 31 3.13 -13.88 18.43
N ALA A 32 3.65 -13.28 17.35
CA ALA A 32 5.09 -13.08 17.17
C ALA A 32 5.73 -12.28 18.32
N ALA A 33 5.06 -11.22 18.80
CA ALA A 33 5.52 -10.46 19.96
C ALA A 33 5.52 -11.28 21.26
N SER A 34 4.47 -12.09 21.48
CA SER A 34 4.38 -13.00 22.63
C SER A 34 5.50 -14.05 22.62
N ASP A 35 5.92 -14.50 21.45
CA ASP A 35 7.01 -15.46 21.26
C ASP A 35 8.40 -14.78 21.36
N GLY A 36 8.45 -13.48 21.67
CA GLY A 36 9.68 -12.69 21.75
C GLY A 36 10.24 -12.24 20.40
N ASN A 37 9.58 -12.57 19.29
CA ASN A 37 9.96 -12.17 17.94
C ASN A 37 9.37 -10.79 17.57
N TRP A 38 9.88 -9.76 18.25
CA TRP A 38 9.48 -8.37 18.00
C TRP A 38 9.79 -7.89 16.58
N GLY A 39 10.84 -8.44 15.95
CA GLY A 39 11.23 -8.07 14.59
C GLY A 39 10.15 -8.44 13.57
N GLU A 40 9.61 -9.66 13.66
CA GLU A 40 8.50 -10.10 12.80
C GLU A 40 7.21 -9.32 13.10
N SER A 41 6.92 -9.05 14.37
CA SER A 41 5.74 -8.27 14.77
C SER A 41 5.73 -6.86 14.15
N VAL A 42 6.83 -6.11 14.30
CA VAL A 42 6.98 -4.78 13.71
C VAL A 42 7.03 -4.86 12.18
N GLY A 43 7.66 -5.90 11.64
CA GLY A 43 7.66 -6.21 10.21
C GLY A 43 6.25 -6.32 9.64
N ASN A 44 5.39 -7.10 10.30
CA ASN A 44 4.02 -7.36 9.86
C ASN A 44 3.09 -6.16 10.02
N LEU A 45 3.27 -5.33 11.05
CA LEU A 45 2.40 -4.18 11.31
C LEU A 45 2.80 -2.91 10.56
N VAL A 46 4.10 -2.68 10.35
CA VAL A 46 4.59 -1.38 9.88
C VAL A 46 5.29 -1.51 8.53
N PHE A 47 6.33 -2.33 8.46
CA PHE A 47 7.18 -2.38 7.26
C PHE A 47 6.49 -3.08 6.08
N GLY A 48 5.77 -4.17 6.32
CA GLY A 48 5.01 -4.89 5.29
C GLY A 48 4.04 -3.97 4.54
N PRO A 49 3.10 -3.30 5.24
CA PRO A 49 2.17 -2.36 4.61
C PRO A 49 2.84 -1.22 3.85
N LEU A 50 3.90 -0.64 4.40
CA LEU A 50 4.67 0.44 3.76
C LEU A 50 5.31 -0.03 2.45
N VAL A 51 6.11 -1.09 2.52
CA VAL A 51 6.84 -1.62 1.36
C VAL A 51 5.86 -2.07 0.28
N PHE A 52 4.76 -2.71 0.66
CA PHE A 52 3.78 -3.20 -0.30
C PHE A 52 3.04 -2.05 -0.99
N PHE A 53 2.57 -1.03 -0.26
CA PHE A 53 1.89 0.12 -0.87
C PHE A 53 2.80 0.89 -1.82
N PHE A 54 4.01 1.26 -1.38
CA PHE A 54 4.94 2.01 -2.22
C PHE A 54 5.46 1.17 -3.39
N GLY A 55 5.71 -0.13 -3.18
CA GLY A 55 6.08 -1.05 -4.24
C GLY A 55 5.00 -1.15 -5.33
N VAL A 56 3.74 -1.36 -4.94
CA VAL A 56 2.61 -1.38 -5.87
C VAL A 56 2.46 -0.03 -6.58
N TYR A 57 2.54 1.09 -5.85
CA TYR A 57 2.49 2.42 -6.46
C TYR A 57 3.57 2.59 -7.53
N THR A 58 4.81 2.20 -7.24
CA THR A 58 5.93 2.27 -8.19
C THR A 58 5.70 1.38 -9.41
N ILE A 59 5.22 0.14 -9.23
CA ILE A 59 4.90 -0.78 -10.33
C ILE A 59 3.81 -0.18 -11.22
N VAL A 60 2.71 0.31 -10.62
CA VAL A 60 1.60 0.94 -11.35
C VAL A 60 2.08 2.17 -12.09
N PHE A 61 2.91 3.02 -11.47
CA PHE A 61 3.48 4.20 -12.12
C PHE A 61 4.31 3.82 -13.36
N PHE A 62 5.22 2.86 -13.24
CA PHE A 62 6.05 2.44 -14.37
C PHE A 62 5.24 1.71 -15.45
N ALA A 63 4.25 0.91 -15.09
CA ALA A 63 3.35 0.26 -16.04
C ALA A 63 2.56 1.30 -16.86
N VAL A 64 1.99 2.30 -16.18
CA VAL A 64 1.28 3.41 -16.84
C VAL A 64 2.23 4.21 -17.72
N ARG A 65 3.47 4.46 -17.26
CA ARG A 65 4.51 5.13 -18.05
C ARG A 65 4.90 4.36 -19.30
N LEU A 66 5.00 3.03 -19.21
CA LEU A 66 5.35 2.17 -20.33
C LEU A 66 4.24 2.15 -21.39
N VAL A 67 2.98 2.01 -20.97
CA VAL A 67 1.84 1.88 -21.87
C VAL A 67 1.44 3.22 -22.50
N ARG A 68 1.47 4.31 -21.74
CA ARG A 68 0.94 5.61 -22.18
C ARG A 68 2.01 6.60 -22.62
N GLY A 69 3.28 6.33 -22.34
CA GLY A 69 4.38 7.26 -22.59
C GLY A 69 4.48 8.37 -21.52
N LYS A 70 5.67 8.96 -21.41
CA LYS A 70 6.04 9.97 -20.39
C LYS A 70 5.07 11.15 -20.30
N ASP A 71 4.60 11.65 -21.44
CA ASP A 71 3.79 12.87 -21.52
C ASP A 71 2.33 12.63 -21.09
N ALA A 72 1.85 11.39 -21.22
CA ALA A 72 0.51 11.00 -20.78
C ALA A 72 0.45 10.64 -19.29
N VAL A 73 1.57 10.28 -18.64
CA VAL A 73 1.64 10.11 -17.17
C VAL A 73 1.42 11.46 -16.48
N ALA A 74 1.94 12.55 -17.04
CA ALA A 74 1.73 13.89 -16.50
C ALA A 74 0.24 14.31 -16.55
N ALA A 75 -0.52 13.82 -17.55
CA ALA A 75 -1.97 14.00 -17.63
C ALA A 75 -2.76 13.00 -16.78
N TYR A 76 -2.13 11.89 -16.35
CA TYR A 76 -2.72 10.90 -15.48
C TYR A 76 -2.57 11.38 -14.04
N SER A 77 -3.64 11.88 -13.43
CA SER A 77 -3.54 12.55 -12.11
C SER A 77 -2.92 11.63 -11.05
N ALA A 78 -2.03 12.18 -10.22
CA ALA A 78 -1.40 11.42 -9.14
C ALA A 78 -2.43 10.83 -8.18
N SER A 79 -3.58 11.50 -8.00
CA SER A 79 -4.74 10.95 -7.29
C SER A 79 -5.24 9.63 -7.86
N ARG A 80 -5.34 9.46 -9.19
CA ARG A 80 -5.77 8.19 -9.82
C ARG A 80 -4.76 7.08 -9.60
N LEU A 81 -3.46 7.38 -9.70
CA LEU A 81 -2.40 6.42 -9.41
C LEU A 81 -2.45 5.96 -7.94
N ASN A 82 -2.65 6.89 -7.00
CA ASN A 82 -2.79 6.59 -5.58
C ASN A 82 -4.00 5.70 -5.28
N TYR A 83 -5.15 5.95 -5.92
CA TYR A 83 -6.34 5.09 -5.76
C TYR A 83 -6.16 3.70 -6.36
N ILE A 84 -5.57 3.58 -7.56
CA ILE A 84 -5.29 2.27 -8.17
C ILE A 84 -4.31 1.49 -7.30
N ALA A 85 -3.23 2.13 -6.84
CA ALA A 85 -2.28 1.52 -5.93
C ALA A 85 -2.97 1.06 -4.64
N ALA A 86 -3.82 1.90 -4.05
CA ALA A 86 -4.58 1.53 -2.85
C ALA A 86 -5.46 0.30 -3.06
N VAL A 87 -6.25 0.26 -4.15
CA VAL A 87 -7.14 -0.87 -4.46
C VAL A 87 -6.34 -2.15 -4.69
N VAL A 88 -5.27 -2.10 -5.50
CA VAL A 88 -4.43 -3.28 -5.77
C VAL A 88 -3.76 -3.77 -4.49
N THR A 89 -3.28 -2.86 -3.65
CA THR A 89 -2.64 -3.19 -2.37
C THR A 89 -3.65 -3.83 -1.42
N LEU A 90 -4.86 -3.28 -1.30
CA LEU A 90 -5.94 -3.86 -0.49
C LEU A 90 -6.33 -5.27 -0.98
N LEU A 91 -6.47 -5.46 -2.29
CA LEU A 91 -6.76 -6.78 -2.85
C LEU A 91 -5.65 -7.80 -2.55
N GLY A 92 -4.38 -7.40 -2.66
CA GLY A 92 -3.24 -8.25 -2.31
C GLY A 92 -3.21 -8.61 -0.82
N VAL A 93 -3.46 -7.64 0.06
CA VAL A 93 -3.53 -7.86 1.51
C VAL A 93 -4.70 -8.77 1.88
N LEU A 94 -5.88 -8.54 1.29
CA LEU A 94 -7.07 -9.38 1.51
C LEU A 94 -6.87 -10.80 0.98
N GLY A 95 -6.27 -10.97 -0.20
CA GLY A 95 -5.93 -12.30 -0.73
C GLY A 95 -4.95 -13.04 0.16
N ALA A 96 -3.92 -12.36 0.66
CA ALA A 96 -2.95 -12.94 1.59
C ALA A 96 -3.60 -13.32 2.93
N ALA A 97 -4.51 -12.49 3.44
CA ALA A 97 -5.27 -12.79 4.66
C ALA A 97 -6.22 -13.98 4.47
N ALA A 98 -6.94 -14.05 3.34
CA ALA A 98 -7.85 -15.14 3.02
C ALA A 98 -7.12 -16.49 2.90
N ASN A 99 -5.86 -16.50 2.45
CA ASN A 99 -5.06 -17.72 2.32
C ASN A 99 -4.49 -18.23 3.66
N ARG A 100 -4.68 -17.49 4.77
CA ARG A 100 -4.20 -17.83 6.12
C ARG A 100 -5.32 -18.33 7.05
N ILE A 101 -6.57 -18.29 6.60
CA ILE A 101 -7.76 -18.81 7.30
C ILE A 101 -8.02 -20.23 6.82
#